data_AF-A0A7Z9UTQ3-F1
#
_entry.id   AF-A0A7Z9UTQ3-F1
#
_cell.length_a   1.000
_cell.length_b   1.000
_cell.length_c   1.000
_cell.angle_alpha   90.00
_cell.angle_beta   90.00
_cell.angle_gamma   90.00
#
_symmetry.space_group_name_H-M   'P 1'
#
loop_
_entity.id
_entity.type
_entity.pdbx_description
1 polymer ?
#
loop_
_entity_poly.entity_id
_entity_poly.type
_entity_poly.pdbx_seq_one_letter_code
_entity_poly.pdbx_strand_id
1 'polypeptide(L)'
;MVKRLGELEFDGVEIGAFKPHIDINDYPMRSDRDKIKALLAKNNLEISGLAADFWSHPGPGTDAAQEDDAYFKLFKRNLQLALDLGSPAIRVDTVDDPEKGVEGVDRQTAWDRIVSVWQRCAQVSEDHGVLLVWEFEPGFMFNKPSEIVAMANEVNHPNFKVLFDTCHYRLVPLQIR
;
A
#
# COMPACT_ATOMS: atom_id res chain seq x y z
N MET A 1 3.82 8.94 20.94
CA MET A 1 4.06 7.60 20.36
C MET A 1 5.55 7.35 20.14
N VAL A 2 6.21 8.02 19.19
CA VAL A 2 7.63 7.79 18.82
C VAL A 2 8.58 7.63 20.01
N LYS A 3 8.63 8.61 20.93
CA LYS A 3 9.51 8.52 22.11
C LYS A 3 9.28 7.27 22.95
N ARG A 4 8.02 6.89 23.14
CA ARG A 4 7.66 5.71 23.92
C ARG A 4 8.09 4.42 23.23
N LEU A 5 8.02 4.35 21.91
CA LEU A 5 8.49 3.19 21.14
C LEU A 5 10.02 3.05 21.24
N GLY A 6 10.75 4.16 21.17
CA GLY A 6 12.20 4.15 21.39
C GLY A 6 12.59 3.75 22.83
N GLU A 7 11.87 4.24 23.84
CA GLU A 7 12.05 3.80 25.24
C GLU A 7 11.73 2.31 25.46
N LEU A 8 10.89 1.73 24.61
CA LEU A 8 10.55 0.31 24.62
C LEU A 8 11.45 -0.53 23.69
N GLU A 9 12.47 0.09 23.09
CA GLU A 9 13.49 -0.58 22.27
C GLU A 9 12.92 -1.30 21.03
N PHE A 10 11.86 -0.76 20.43
CA PHE A 10 11.45 -1.19 19.09
C PHE A 10 12.51 -0.80 18.06
N ASP A 11 12.71 -1.64 17.05
CA ASP A 11 13.65 -1.37 15.96
C ASP A 11 13.14 -0.31 14.98
N GLY A 12 11.81 -0.22 14.81
CA GLY A 12 11.23 0.70 13.83
C GLY A 12 9.72 0.78 13.86
N VAL A 13 9.19 1.55 12.92
CA VAL A 13 7.76 1.78 12.73
C VAL A 13 7.39 1.70 11.26
N GLU A 14 6.18 1.22 10.99
CA GLU A 14 5.52 1.48 9.72
C GLU A 14 4.80 2.84 9.80
N ILE A 15 4.90 3.62 8.73
CA ILE A 15 4.27 4.94 8.68
C ILE A 15 2.90 4.84 8.01
N GLY A 16 1.85 5.17 8.76
CA GLY A 16 0.53 5.43 8.21
C GLY A 16 0.49 6.78 7.50
N ALA A 17 0.46 6.77 6.17
CA ALA A 17 0.38 7.95 5.32
C ALA A 17 -1.09 8.35 5.02
N PHE A 18 -1.87 8.48 6.10
CA PHE A 18 -3.28 8.85 6.12
C PHE A 18 -3.65 9.57 7.42
N LYS A 19 -4.77 10.28 7.44
CA LYS A 19 -5.25 10.96 8.67
C LYS A 19 -5.72 9.95 9.72
N PRO A 20 -5.46 10.17 11.02
CA PRO A 20 -4.88 11.38 11.64
C PRO A 20 -3.34 11.34 11.80
N HIS A 21 -2.64 10.46 11.07
CA HIS A 21 -1.20 10.25 11.20
C HIS A 21 -0.39 11.23 10.32
N ILE A 22 0.12 10.78 9.17
CA ILE A 22 0.87 11.62 8.24
C ILE A 22 0.07 11.75 6.95
N ASP A 23 -0.42 12.95 6.65
CA ASP A 23 -0.96 13.25 5.33
C ASP A 23 0.06 14.11 4.56
N ILE A 24 0.33 13.77 3.30
CA ILE A 24 1.30 14.51 2.48
C ILE A 24 0.90 16.00 2.31
N ASN A 25 -0.40 16.33 2.42
CA ASN A 25 -0.88 17.71 2.39
C ASN A 25 -0.55 18.48 3.68
N ASP A 26 -0.44 17.80 4.82
CA ASP A 26 -0.11 18.43 6.11
C ASP A 26 1.39 18.72 6.22
N TYR A 27 2.22 18.01 5.43
CA TYR A 27 3.67 18.18 5.37
C TYR A 27 4.15 18.43 3.93
N PRO A 28 3.75 19.55 3.30
CA PRO A 28 3.97 19.78 1.87
C PRO A 28 5.44 20.00 1.51
N MET A 29 6.25 20.52 2.44
CA MET A 29 7.68 20.75 2.19
C MET A 29 8.53 19.55 2.57
N ARG A 30 9.56 19.27 1.77
CA ARG A 30 10.56 18.22 2.07
C ARG A 30 11.20 18.41 3.45
N SER A 31 11.47 19.66 3.84
CA SER A 31 12.01 19.99 5.16
C SER A 31 11.11 19.56 6.32
N ASP A 32 9.80 19.48 6.12
CA ASP A 32 8.90 19.01 7.18
C ASP A 32 8.96 17.48 7.31
N ARG A 33 9.09 16.77 6.18
CA ARG A 33 9.30 15.33 6.14
C ARG A 33 10.67 14.93 6.71
N ASP A 34 11.70 15.76 6.47
CA ASP A 34 13.03 15.59 7.07
C ASP A 34 12.98 15.69 8.61
N LYS A 35 12.12 16.54 9.19
CA LYS A 35 11.92 16.62 10.64
C LYS A 35 11.30 15.33 11.21
N ILE A 36 10.40 14.69 10.47
CA ILE A 36 9.80 13.41 10.86
C ILE A 36 10.88 12.33 10.96
N LYS A 37 11.74 12.23 9.94
CA LYS A 37 12.88 11.29 9.95
C LYS A 37 13.83 11.56 11.10
N ALA A 38 14.18 12.84 11.31
CA ALA A 38 15.07 13.22 12.40
C ALA A 38 14.46 12.86 13.77
N LEU A 39 13.14 12.98 13.92
CA LEU A 39 12.45 12.56 15.14
C LEU A 39 12.54 11.04 15.36
N LEU A 40 12.33 10.23 14.32
CA LEU A 40 12.46 8.76 14.41
C LEU A 40 13.90 8.34 14.72
N ALA A 41 14.87 8.87 13.97
CA ALA A 41 16.29 8.58 14.16
C ALA A 41 16.79 8.97 15.55
N LYS A 42 16.35 10.11 16.09
CA LYS A 42 16.69 10.53 17.47
C LYS A 42 16.19 9.54 18.53
N ASN A 43 15.19 8.74 18.22
CA ASN A 43 14.63 7.72 19.11
C ASN A 43 15.03 6.30 18.71
N ASN A 44 16.08 6.13 17.88
CA ASN A 44 16.58 4.83 17.40
C ASN A 44 15.54 3.97 16.68
N LEU A 45 14.62 4.61 15.94
CA LEU A 45 13.59 3.92 15.17
C LEU A 45 13.86 4.06 13.67
N GLU A 46 13.88 2.93 12.98
CA GLU A 46 13.86 2.85 11.52
C GLU A 46 12.43 2.94 10.97
N ILE A 47 12.31 3.09 9.65
CA ILE A 47 11.04 3.00 8.94
C ILE A 47 11.00 1.66 8.21
N SER A 48 10.01 0.83 8.51
CA SER A 48 9.85 -0.49 7.89
C SER A 48 9.03 -0.48 6.61
N GLY A 49 8.18 0.54 6.44
CA GLY A 49 7.21 0.61 5.35
C GLY A 49 6.36 1.88 5.40
N LEU A 50 5.57 2.07 4.34
CA LEU A 50 4.59 3.15 4.21
C LEU A 50 3.23 2.55 3.84
N ALA A 51 2.25 2.68 4.73
CA ALA A 51 0.86 2.37 4.44
C ALA A 51 0.17 3.61 3.87
N ALA A 52 0.01 3.68 2.56
CA ALA A 52 -0.53 4.86 1.86
C ALA A 52 -2.07 4.88 1.84
N ASP A 53 -2.66 6.09 1.92
CA ASP A 53 -4.10 6.27 1.80
C ASP A 53 -4.60 6.00 0.37
N PHE A 54 -5.03 4.77 0.11
CA PHE A 54 -5.72 4.42 -1.12
C PHE A 54 -7.23 4.29 -0.95
N TRP A 55 -7.73 4.07 0.28
CA TRP A 55 -9.14 3.85 0.56
C TRP A 55 -9.98 5.14 0.62
N SER A 56 -9.35 6.30 0.83
CA SER A 56 -10.03 7.60 0.71
C SER A 56 -10.16 8.08 -0.74
N HIS A 57 -9.73 7.26 -1.71
CA HIS A 57 -9.72 7.55 -3.14
C HIS A 57 -10.44 6.44 -3.94
N PRO A 58 -10.81 6.68 -5.22
CA PRO A 58 -11.35 5.62 -6.06
C PRO A 58 -10.38 4.44 -6.17
N GLY A 59 -10.89 3.23 -5.96
CA GLY A 59 -10.09 2.01 -5.98
C GLY A 59 -9.48 1.68 -7.34
N PRO A 60 -8.36 0.93 -7.37
CA PRO A 60 -7.59 0.69 -8.59
C PRO A 60 -8.36 -0.06 -9.68
N GLY A 61 -9.48 -0.74 -9.36
CA GLY A 61 -10.36 -1.37 -10.34
C GLY A 61 -11.42 -0.44 -10.95
N THR A 62 -11.67 0.72 -10.34
CA THR A 62 -12.73 1.65 -10.74
C THR A 62 -12.42 2.37 -12.05
N ASP A 63 -13.46 2.83 -12.77
CA ASP A 63 -13.29 3.68 -13.97
C ASP A 63 -12.59 4.99 -13.63
N ALA A 64 -12.95 5.61 -12.50
CA ALA A 64 -12.36 6.87 -12.04
C ALA A 64 -10.86 6.73 -11.74
N ALA A 65 -10.38 5.55 -11.31
CA ALA A 65 -8.97 5.28 -11.15
C ALA A 65 -8.20 5.16 -12.48
N GLN A 66 -8.88 4.76 -13.56
CA GLN A 66 -8.29 4.64 -14.89
C GLN A 66 -8.25 5.99 -15.62
N GLU A 67 -9.25 6.84 -15.37
CA GLU A 67 -9.36 8.15 -16.02
C GLU A 67 -8.10 8.98 -15.77
N ASP A 68 -7.43 9.39 -16.86
CA ASP A 68 -6.20 10.17 -16.82
C ASP A 68 -5.14 9.60 -15.85
N ASP A 69 -5.04 8.27 -15.74
CA ASP A 69 -4.09 7.58 -14.86
C ASP A 69 -4.21 8.00 -13.37
N ALA A 70 -5.41 8.33 -12.90
CA ALA A 70 -5.63 8.89 -11.57
C ALA A 70 -5.00 8.06 -10.44
N TYR A 71 -5.20 6.73 -10.43
CA TYR A 71 -4.59 5.87 -9.40
C TYR A 71 -3.06 5.85 -9.51
N PHE A 72 -2.50 5.76 -10.71
CA PHE A 72 -1.04 5.76 -10.89
C PHE A 72 -0.40 7.09 -10.50
N LYS A 73 -1.09 8.22 -10.72
CA LYS A 73 -0.66 9.54 -10.24
C LYS A 73 -0.71 9.63 -8.72
N LEU A 74 -1.77 9.13 -8.09
CA LEU A 74 -1.86 9.02 -6.63
C LEU A 74 -0.75 8.13 -6.07
N PHE A 75 -0.49 6.99 -6.70
CA PHE A 75 0.59 6.09 -6.34
C PHE A 75 1.95 6.80 -6.36
N LYS A 76 2.31 7.47 -7.47
CA LYS A 76 3.58 8.20 -7.58
C LYS A 76 3.73 9.29 -6.52
N ARG A 77 2.64 9.95 -6.14
CA ARG A 77 2.64 10.94 -5.06
C ARG A 77 2.98 10.30 -3.72
N ASN A 78 2.41 9.14 -3.41
CA ASN A 78 2.73 8.38 -2.20
C ASN A 78 4.12 7.75 -2.25
N LEU A 79 4.59 7.30 -3.41
CA LEU A 79 5.97 6.86 -3.61
C LEU A 79 6.96 8.00 -3.32
N GLN A 80 6.69 9.22 -3.76
CA GLN A 80 7.53 10.37 -3.42
C GLN A 80 7.61 10.61 -1.91
N LEU A 81 6.49 10.41 -1.18
CA LEU A 81 6.50 10.46 0.28
C LEU A 81 7.37 9.34 0.88
N ALA A 82 7.25 8.11 0.36
CA ALA A 82 8.08 6.98 0.77
C ALA A 82 9.58 7.30 0.59
N LEU A 83 9.96 7.87 -0.56
CA LEU A 83 11.34 8.26 -0.87
C LEU A 83 11.85 9.36 0.06
N ASP A 84 11.04 10.39 0.28
CA ASP A 84 11.42 11.48 1.17
C ASP A 84 11.64 10.96 2.59
N LEU A 85 10.73 10.13 3.10
CA LEU A 85 10.84 9.49 4.41
C LEU A 85 11.95 8.43 4.48
N GLY A 86 12.39 7.87 3.34
CA GLY A 86 13.35 6.77 3.29
C GLY A 86 12.72 5.41 3.66
N SER A 87 11.43 5.24 3.36
CA SER A 87 10.75 3.96 3.53
C SER A 87 11.25 2.94 2.51
N PRO A 88 11.60 1.70 2.93
CA PRO A 88 12.06 0.66 2.02
C PRO A 88 10.92 0.00 1.23
N ALA A 89 9.67 0.23 1.65
CA ALA A 89 8.49 -0.37 1.03
C ALA A 89 7.30 0.60 0.99
N ILE A 90 6.39 0.38 0.06
CA ILE A 90 5.07 1.01 -0.01
C ILE A 90 4.00 -0.08 -0.14
N ARG A 91 2.98 0.03 0.71
CA ARG A 91 1.82 -0.86 0.72
C ARG A 91 0.77 -0.38 -0.28
N VAL A 92 0.16 -1.30 -1.01
CA VAL A 92 -1.04 -1.09 -1.83
C VAL A 92 -2.15 -2.04 -1.40
N ASP A 93 -3.40 -1.66 -1.69
CA ASP A 93 -4.61 -2.38 -1.34
C ASP A 93 -5.61 -2.35 -2.51
N THR A 94 -6.51 -3.33 -2.60
CA THR A 94 -7.56 -3.38 -3.63
C THR A 94 -8.74 -2.47 -3.33
N VAL A 95 -8.91 -2.07 -2.05
CA VAL A 95 -9.82 -1.08 -1.44
C VAL A 95 -11.33 -1.20 -1.68
N ASP A 96 -11.77 -1.82 -2.76
CA ASP A 96 -13.18 -2.02 -3.07
C ASP A 96 -13.78 -3.16 -2.23
N ASP A 97 -15.08 -3.08 -1.91
CA ASP A 97 -15.79 -4.05 -1.06
C ASP A 97 -15.82 -5.45 -1.70
N PRO A 98 -15.53 -6.53 -0.94
CA PRO A 98 -15.41 -7.89 -1.49
C PRO A 98 -16.71 -8.45 -2.06
N GLU A 99 -17.86 -8.04 -1.52
CA GLU A 99 -19.19 -8.53 -1.90
C GLU A 99 -19.83 -7.63 -2.97
N LYS A 100 -19.79 -6.31 -2.77
CA LYS A 100 -20.39 -5.35 -3.71
C LYS A 100 -19.55 -5.19 -4.96
N GLY A 101 -18.24 -5.34 -4.84
CA GLY A 101 -17.29 -5.09 -5.91
C GLY A 101 -17.24 -3.62 -6.33
N VAL A 102 -16.82 -3.41 -7.58
CA VAL A 102 -16.74 -2.10 -8.21
C VAL A 102 -18.05 -1.80 -8.95
N GLU A 103 -18.68 -0.66 -8.65
CA GLU A 103 -19.92 -0.27 -9.34
C GLU A 103 -19.70 -0.11 -10.85
N GLY A 104 -20.53 -0.77 -11.66
CA GLY A 104 -20.48 -0.68 -13.12
C GLY A 104 -19.33 -1.45 -13.79
N VAL A 105 -18.47 -2.12 -13.02
CA VAL A 105 -17.30 -2.85 -13.53
C VAL A 105 -17.39 -4.31 -13.10
N ASP A 106 -17.30 -5.24 -14.05
CA ASP A 106 -17.30 -6.66 -13.69
C ASP A 106 -16.00 -7.06 -12.97
N ARG A 107 -16.06 -8.13 -12.17
CA ARG A 107 -14.95 -8.56 -11.31
C ARG A 107 -13.68 -8.88 -12.11
N GLN A 108 -13.78 -9.41 -13.34
CA GLN A 108 -12.60 -9.71 -14.15
C GLN A 108 -11.97 -8.44 -14.70
N THR A 109 -12.78 -7.49 -15.17
CA THR A 109 -12.27 -6.19 -15.60
C THR A 109 -11.58 -5.45 -14.45
N ALA A 110 -12.14 -5.48 -13.23
CA ALA A 110 -11.50 -4.90 -12.06
C ALA A 110 -10.15 -5.58 -11.75
N TRP A 111 -10.09 -6.91 -11.83
CA TRP A 111 -8.86 -7.68 -11.67
C TRP A 111 -7.78 -7.27 -12.68
N ASP A 112 -8.12 -7.28 -13.97
CA ASP A 112 -7.17 -6.99 -15.06
C ASP A 112 -6.58 -5.57 -14.93
N ARG A 113 -7.40 -4.60 -14.51
CA ARG A 113 -6.98 -3.22 -14.21
C ARG A 113 -6.00 -3.17 -13.06
N ILE A 114 -6.30 -3.87 -11.97
CA ILE A 114 -5.45 -3.91 -10.77
C ILE A 114 -4.09 -4.55 -11.10
N VAL A 115 -4.09 -5.71 -11.78
CA VAL A 115 -2.87 -6.38 -12.22
C VAL A 115 -2.02 -5.43 -13.07
N SER A 116 -2.62 -4.81 -14.09
CA SER A 116 -1.94 -3.90 -15.02
C SER A 116 -1.34 -2.68 -14.30
N VAL A 117 -2.11 -2.03 -13.43
CA VAL A 117 -1.61 -0.84 -12.72
C VAL A 117 -0.54 -1.22 -11.69
N TRP A 118 -0.65 -2.36 -11.02
CA TRP A 118 0.37 -2.81 -10.07
C TRP A 118 1.66 -3.28 -10.73
N GLN A 119 1.64 -3.82 -11.95
CA GLN A 119 2.85 -4.04 -12.74
C GLN A 119 3.59 -2.71 -12.97
N ARG A 120 2.87 -1.65 -13.34
CA ARG A 120 3.44 -0.31 -13.54
C ARG A 120 3.96 0.29 -12.23
N CYS A 121 3.21 0.13 -11.13
CA CYS A 121 3.64 0.55 -9.80
C CYS A 121 4.89 -0.21 -9.34
N ALA A 122 4.97 -1.52 -9.58
CA ALA A 122 6.08 -2.35 -9.19
C ALA A 122 7.36 -1.94 -9.92
N GLN A 123 7.27 -1.66 -11.23
CA GLN A 123 8.39 -1.18 -12.03
C GLN A 123 8.91 0.17 -11.52
N VAL A 124 8.03 1.18 -11.37
CA VAL A 124 8.50 2.51 -10.93
C VAL A 124 9.05 2.48 -9.51
N SER A 125 8.51 1.63 -8.63
CA SER A 125 9.08 1.45 -7.29
C SER A 125 10.44 0.76 -7.33
N GLU A 126 10.64 -0.22 -8.21
CA GLU A 126 11.92 -0.91 -8.40
C GLU A 126 13.00 0.06 -8.86
N ASP A 127 12.67 0.93 -9.82
CA ASP A 127 13.57 1.98 -10.33
C ASP A 127 14.09 2.91 -9.22
N HIS A 128 13.36 3.01 -8.10
CA HIS A 128 13.73 3.82 -6.94
C HIS A 128 14.15 3.01 -5.71
N GLY A 129 14.29 1.68 -5.84
CA GLY A 129 14.71 0.81 -4.74
C GLY A 129 13.69 0.69 -3.60
N VAL A 130 12.40 0.90 -3.89
CA VAL A 130 11.29 0.72 -2.93
C VAL A 130 10.52 -0.54 -3.30
N LEU A 131 10.28 -1.41 -2.32
CA LEU A 131 9.48 -2.63 -2.53
C LEU A 131 7.99 -2.29 -2.65
N LEU A 132 7.30 -2.83 -3.64
CA LEU A 132 5.84 -2.77 -3.70
C LEU A 132 5.27 -4.00 -2.97
N VAL A 133 4.43 -3.76 -1.96
CA VAL A 133 3.83 -4.83 -1.18
C VAL A 133 2.32 -4.69 -1.20
N TRP A 134 1.61 -5.74 -1.60
CA TRP A 134 0.16 -5.78 -1.50
C TRP A 134 -0.27 -6.45 -0.20
N GLU A 135 -1.02 -5.74 0.64
CA GLU A 135 -1.73 -6.35 1.76
C GLU A 135 -3.13 -6.76 1.32
N PHE A 136 -3.46 -8.05 1.47
CA PHE A 136 -4.84 -8.49 1.32
C PHE A 136 -5.55 -8.31 2.67
N GLU A 137 -6.70 -7.65 2.65
CA GLU A 137 -7.53 -7.43 3.83
C GLU A 137 -8.91 -8.06 3.62
N PRO A 138 -9.55 -8.64 4.67
CA PRO A 138 -10.88 -9.25 4.53
C PRO A 138 -11.95 -8.27 4.06
N GLY A 139 -11.77 -6.98 4.34
CA GLY A 139 -12.66 -5.90 3.92
C GLY A 139 -12.50 -5.46 2.47
N PHE A 140 -11.55 -6.03 1.72
CA PHE A 140 -11.30 -5.68 0.33
C PHE A 140 -11.48 -6.87 -0.63
N MET A 141 -11.70 -6.56 -1.91
CA MET A 141 -11.79 -7.56 -2.98
C MET A 141 -10.52 -8.40 -3.11
N PHE A 142 -10.69 -9.60 -3.66
CA PHE A 142 -9.61 -10.54 -4.02
C PHE A 142 -8.85 -11.14 -2.83
N ASN A 143 -9.59 -11.52 -1.80
CA ASN A 143 -9.08 -12.03 -0.54
C ASN A 143 -9.11 -13.56 -0.40
N LYS A 144 -9.65 -14.33 -1.36
CA LYS A 144 -9.60 -15.81 -1.29
C LYS A 144 -8.16 -16.31 -1.48
N PRO A 145 -7.76 -17.44 -0.87
CA PRO A 145 -6.39 -17.97 -1.07
C PRO A 145 -6.01 -18.18 -2.54
N SER A 146 -6.94 -18.66 -3.38
CA SER A 146 -6.72 -18.82 -4.82
C SER A 146 -6.55 -17.48 -5.55
N GLU A 147 -7.26 -16.43 -5.11
CA GLU A 147 -7.15 -15.08 -5.68
C GLU A 147 -5.82 -14.44 -5.26
N ILE A 148 -5.41 -14.58 -4.00
CA ILE A 148 -4.12 -14.06 -3.52
C ILE A 148 -2.96 -14.66 -4.32
N VAL A 149 -2.97 -15.98 -4.51
CA VAL A 149 -1.93 -16.68 -5.28
C VAL A 149 -1.98 -16.27 -6.76
N ALA A 150 -3.17 -16.21 -7.36
CA ALA A 150 -3.32 -15.81 -8.76
C ALA A 150 -2.84 -14.38 -9.01
N MET A 151 -3.20 -13.42 -8.15
CA MET A 151 -2.79 -12.02 -8.28
C MET A 151 -1.26 -11.88 -8.19
N ALA A 152 -0.63 -12.57 -7.24
CA ALA A 152 0.83 -12.58 -7.12
C ALA A 152 1.50 -13.14 -8.40
N ASN A 153 0.93 -14.20 -8.97
CA ASN A 153 1.41 -14.83 -10.19
C ASN A 153 1.13 -14.03 -11.46
N GLU A 154 0.07 -13.22 -11.50
CA GLU A 154 -0.29 -12.43 -12.67
C GLU A 154 0.39 -11.05 -12.69
N VAL A 155 0.56 -10.41 -11.53
CA VAL A 155 1.43 -9.24 -11.43
C VAL A 155 2.87 -9.62 -11.80
N ASN A 156 3.33 -10.78 -11.35
CA ASN A 156 4.58 -11.43 -11.79
C ASN A 156 5.82 -10.51 -11.85
N HIS A 157 5.96 -9.60 -10.90
CA HIS A 157 7.06 -8.65 -10.86
C HIS A 157 8.03 -8.99 -9.72
N PRO A 158 9.36 -9.00 -9.93
CA PRO A 158 10.32 -9.33 -8.86
C PRO A 158 10.22 -8.38 -7.66
N ASN A 159 9.93 -7.10 -7.92
CA ASN A 159 9.70 -6.07 -6.90
C ASN A 159 8.27 -6.03 -6.32
N PHE A 160 7.42 -7.01 -6.63
CA PHE A 160 6.09 -7.15 -6.02
C PHE A 160 6.08 -8.32 -5.03
N LYS A 161 5.48 -8.09 -3.85
CA LYS A 161 5.33 -9.08 -2.77
C LYS A 161 3.96 -8.98 -2.13
N VAL A 162 3.58 -10.03 -1.41
CA VAL A 162 2.35 -10.06 -0.61
C VAL A 162 2.71 -9.81 0.86
N LEU A 163 2.02 -8.88 1.51
CA LEU A 163 2.05 -8.67 2.95
C LEU A 163 1.04 -9.63 3.57
N PHE A 164 1.54 -10.52 4.42
CA PHE A 164 0.72 -11.50 5.11
C PHE A 164 0.45 -11.05 6.55
N ASP A 165 -0.73 -10.50 6.80
CA ASP A 165 -1.22 -10.27 8.16
C ASP A 165 -1.92 -11.54 8.69
N THR A 166 -1.47 -12.01 9.85
CA THR A 166 -1.97 -13.27 10.44
C THR A 166 -3.43 -13.21 10.88
N CYS A 167 -3.95 -12.03 11.25
CA CYS A 167 -5.36 -11.82 11.57
C CYS A 167 -6.21 -11.81 10.31
N HIS A 168 -5.76 -11.09 9.27
CA HIS A 168 -6.45 -11.05 7.97
C HIS A 168 -6.60 -12.46 7.39
N TYR A 169 -5.50 -13.22 7.38
CA TYR A 169 -5.52 -14.60 6.90
C TYR A 169 -6.51 -15.50 7.65
N ARG A 170 -6.66 -15.34 8.98
CA ARG A 170 -7.61 -16.13 9.78
C ARG A 170 -9.08 -15.79 9.51
N LEU A 171 -9.36 -14.58 9.02
CA LEU A 171 -10.70 -14.10 8.71
C LEU A 171 -11.11 -14.40 7.27
N VAL A 172 -10.14 -14.64 6.39
CA VAL A 172 -10.40 -15.15 5.05
C VAL A 172 -10.96 -16.57 5.14
N PRO A 173 -12.08 -16.89 4.46
CA PRO A 173 -12.61 -18.24 4.45
C PRO A 173 -11.62 -19.20 3.80
N LEU A 174 -11.00 -20.07 4.61
CA LEU A 174 -10.21 -21.21 4.13
C LEU A 174 -11.16 -22.27 3.56
N GLN A 175 -11.60 -22.10 2.31
CA GLN A 175 -12.06 -23.23 1.52
C GLN A 175 -10.89 -23.80 0.74
N ILE A 176 -10.17 -24.71 1.39
CA ILE A 176 -9.36 -25.71 0.69
C ILE A 176 -10.37 -26.66 0.06
N ARG A 177 -10.61 -26.51 -1.25
CA ARG A 177 -11.26 -27.54 -2.06
C ARG A 177 -10.23 -28.11 -3.01
#